data_AF-A0A3M1CU05-F1
#
_entry.id   AF-A0A3M1CU05-F1
#
_cell.length_a   1.000
_cell.length_b   1.000
_cell.length_c   1.000
_cell.angle_alpha   90.00
_cell.angle_beta   90.00
_cell.angle_gamma   90.00
#
_symmetry.space_group_name_H-M   'P 1'
#
loop_
_entity.id
_entity.type
_entity.pdbx_description
1 polymer ?
#
loop_
_entity_poly.entity_id
_entity_poly.type
_entity_poly.pdbx_seq_one_letter_code
_entity_poly.pdbx_strand_id
1 'polypeptide(L)'
;MRKVVLDTLQKGQTVQAFAEALGGRQVAGRPVQVTIDPRCRPWVDHVIEGWVDGPPTSEVAAVLSGRDPDADQKWRRFTVTWRGPGRYDIEVFPTPFNNAMDPLSPGIPPGASRRAAS
;
A
#
# COMPACT_ATOMS: atom_id res chain seq x y z
N MET A 1 5.58 -12.74 -7.57
CA MET A 1 4.46 -12.41 -6.67
C MET A 1 4.21 -10.90 -6.62
N ARG A 2 5.23 -10.06 -6.36
CA ARG A 2 5.09 -8.58 -6.48
C ARG A 2 4.56 -8.09 -7.82
N LYS A 3 4.89 -8.77 -8.91
CA LYS A 3 4.34 -8.50 -10.25
C LYS A 3 2.82 -8.38 -10.27
N VAL A 4 2.04 -9.20 -9.53
CA VAL A 4 0.57 -9.06 -9.53
C VAL A 4 0.11 -7.77 -8.85
N VAL A 5 0.82 -7.32 -7.80
CA VAL A 5 0.56 -6.04 -7.14
C VAL A 5 0.86 -4.89 -8.11
N LEU A 6 2.06 -4.88 -8.68
CA LEU A 6 2.50 -3.81 -9.59
C LEU A 6 1.64 -3.73 -10.86
N ASP A 7 1.28 -4.88 -11.45
CA ASP A 7 0.42 -4.95 -12.64
C ASP A 7 -1.05 -4.54 -12.35
N THR A 8 -1.43 -4.41 -11.07
CA THR A 8 -2.78 -3.97 -10.65
C THR A 8 -2.79 -2.52 -10.18
N LEU A 9 -1.62 -1.92 -9.91
CA LEU A 9 -1.53 -0.53 -9.52
C LEU A 9 -1.81 0.38 -10.72
N GLN A 10 -2.72 1.32 -10.50
CA GLN A 10 -3.10 2.36 -11.44
C GLN A 10 -3.14 3.70 -10.70
N LYS A 11 -2.66 4.75 -11.37
CA LYS A 11 -2.76 6.11 -10.84
C LYS A 11 -4.22 6.58 -10.93
N GLY A 12 -4.70 7.31 -9.92
CA GLY A 12 -6.04 7.87 -9.88
C GLY A 12 -7.12 6.96 -9.27
N GLN A 13 -6.80 5.70 -8.96
CA GLN A 13 -7.71 4.82 -8.22
C GLN A 13 -7.60 5.03 -6.71
N THR A 14 -8.66 4.74 -5.95
CA THR A 14 -8.59 4.75 -4.48
C THR A 14 -7.85 3.51 -3.95
N VAL A 15 -7.38 3.56 -2.70
CA VAL A 15 -6.80 2.39 -2.03
C VAL A 15 -7.81 1.25 -1.94
N GLN A 16 -9.09 1.55 -1.70
CA GLN A 16 -10.18 0.58 -1.71
C GLN A 16 -10.32 -0.10 -3.09
N ALA A 17 -10.40 0.70 -4.16
CA ALA A 17 -10.54 0.18 -5.52
C ALA A 17 -9.34 -0.69 -5.93
N PHE A 18 -8.13 -0.30 -5.52
CA PHE A 18 -6.93 -1.11 -5.70
C PHE A 18 -7.03 -2.45 -4.97
N ALA A 19 -7.47 -2.46 -3.70
CA ALA A 19 -7.61 -3.69 -2.92
C ALA A 19 -8.63 -4.67 -3.54
N GLU A 20 -9.76 -4.15 -4.03
CA GLU A 20 -10.77 -4.92 -4.73
C GLU A 20 -10.24 -5.47 -6.05
N ALA A 21 -9.58 -4.64 -6.86
CA ALA A 21 -8.96 -5.05 -8.11
C ALA A 21 -7.90 -6.14 -7.88
N LEU A 22 -7.09 -6.01 -6.83
CA LEU A 22 -6.09 -7.00 -6.45
C LEU A 22 -6.75 -8.30 -6.00
N GLY A 23 -7.82 -8.24 -5.20
CA GLY A 23 -8.60 -9.42 -4.79
C GLY A 23 -9.26 -10.16 -5.96
N GLY A 24 -9.56 -9.46 -7.05
CA GLY A 24 -10.03 -10.05 -8.31
C GLY A 24 -8.95 -10.79 -9.11
N ARG A 25 -7.67 -10.71 -8.72
CA ARG A 25 -6.57 -11.41 -9.39
C ARG A 25 -6.41 -12.83 -8.86
N GLN A 26 -5.62 -13.62 -9.59
CA GLN A 26 -5.25 -14.97 -9.18
C GLN A 26 -3.74 -15.14 -9.11
N VAL A 27 -3.28 -15.90 -8.11
CA VAL A 27 -1.89 -16.34 -7.95
C VAL A 27 -1.90 -17.84 -7.74
N ALA A 28 -1.15 -18.57 -8.58
CA ALA A 28 -1.09 -20.03 -8.56
C ALA A 28 -2.50 -20.69 -8.61
N GLY A 29 -3.39 -20.16 -9.46
CA GLY A 29 -4.75 -20.68 -9.66
C GLY A 29 -5.72 -20.42 -8.49
N ARG A 30 -5.34 -19.60 -7.50
CA ARG A 30 -6.20 -19.22 -6.37
C ARG A 30 -6.46 -17.70 -6.36
N PRO A 31 -7.66 -17.26 -5.94
CA PRO A 31 -7.93 -15.84 -5.75
C PRO A 31 -6.95 -15.21 -4.75
N VAL A 32 -6.59 -13.96 -5.01
CA VAL A 32 -5.79 -13.18 -4.07
C VAL A 32 -6.66 -12.77 -2.88
N GLN A 33 -6.13 -12.95 -1.68
CA GLN A 33 -6.72 -12.49 -0.43
C GLN A 33 -6.04 -11.19 -0.02
N VAL A 34 -6.83 -10.13 0.15
CA VAL A 34 -6.34 -8.82 0.59
C VAL A 34 -6.98 -8.49 1.93
N THR A 35 -6.14 -8.22 2.94
CA THR A 35 -6.57 -7.73 4.24
C THR A 35 -6.22 -6.25 4.34
N ILE A 36 -7.21 -5.39 4.58
CA ILE A 36 -6.96 -3.99 4.90
C ILE A 36 -6.90 -3.86 6.42
N ASP A 37 -5.78 -3.39 6.96
CA ASP A 37 -5.65 -3.12 8.39
C ASP A 37 -6.77 -2.14 8.84
N PRO A 38 -7.47 -2.39 9.95
CA PRO A 38 -8.57 -1.53 10.40
C PRO A 38 -8.20 -0.05 10.55
N ARG A 39 -6.93 0.25 10.84
CA ARG A 39 -6.43 1.63 10.91
C ARG A 39 -6.50 2.33 9.56
N CYS A 40 -6.46 1.61 8.43
CA CYS A 40 -6.57 2.19 7.09
C CYS A 40 -7.96 2.76 6.78
N ARG A 41 -9.00 2.35 7.53
CA ARG A 41 -10.40 2.67 7.23
C ARG A 41 -10.70 4.16 6.97
N PRO A 42 -10.12 5.14 7.69
CA PRO A 42 -10.37 6.56 7.40
C PRO A 42 -9.73 7.06 6.10
N TRP A 43 -8.89 6.25 5.46
CA TRP A 43 -8.04 6.68 4.34
C TRP A 43 -8.15 5.76 3.11
N VAL A 44 -9.08 4.80 3.10
CA VAL A 44 -9.26 3.89 1.96
C VAL A 44 -9.71 4.61 0.68
N ASP A 45 -10.33 5.79 0.83
CA ASP A 45 -10.73 6.65 -0.28
C ASP A 45 -9.59 7.57 -0.79
N HIS A 46 -8.39 7.49 -0.19
CA HIS A 46 -7.24 8.22 -0.72
C HIS A 46 -6.89 7.74 -2.13
N VAL A 47 -6.67 8.70 -3.02
CA VAL A 47 -6.34 8.48 -4.42
C VAL A 47 -4.86 8.18 -4.55
N ILE A 48 -4.52 7.03 -5.13
CA ILE A 48 -3.14 6.62 -5.39
C ILE A 48 -2.55 7.50 -6.50
N GLU A 49 -1.48 8.22 -6.19
CA GLU A 49 -0.81 9.13 -7.14
C GLU A 49 0.56 8.62 -7.59
N GLY A 50 1.16 7.71 -6.82
CA GLY A 50 2.46 7.11 -7.10
C GLY A 50 2.79 5.96 -6.16
N TRP A 51 3.83 5.20 -6.49
CA TRP A 51 4.31 4.07 -5.69
C TRP A 51 5.76 3.76 -6.01
N VAL A 52 6.37 2.96 -5.13
CA VAL A 52 7.68 2.33 -5.32
C VAL A 52 7.54 0.83 -5.09
N ASP A 53 8.37 0.06 -5.79
CA ASP A 53 8.51 -1.36 -5.52
C ASP A 53 9.20 -1.57 -4.16
N GLY A 54 8.81 -2.62 -3.45
CA GLY A 54 9.50 -3.04 -2.24
C GLY A 54 10.86 -3.68 -2.57
N PRO A 55 11.85 -3.63 -1.66
CA PRO A 55 13.17 -4.22 -1.88
C PRO A 55 13.09 -5.71 -2.27
N PRO A 56 13.91 -6.24 -3.20
CA PRO A 56 13.93 -7.64 -3.66
C PRO A 56 13.81 -8.69 -2.57
N THR A 57 14.40 -8.44 -1.39
CA THR A 57 14.47 -9.37 -0.27
C THR A 57 13.41 -9.15 0.82
N SER A 58 12.50 -8.18 0.65
CA SER A 58 11.48 -7.82 1.66
C SER A 58 10.12 -8.48 1.42
N GLU A 59 9.32 -8.63 2.47
CA GLU A 59 7.89 -8.95 2.35
C GLU A 59 7.08 -7.79 1.77
N VAL A 60 7.62 -6.56 1.80
CA VAL A 60 6.98 -5.39 1.19
C VAL A 60 6.93 -5.58 -0.33
N ALA A 61 5.72 -5.55 -0.88
CA ALA A 61 5.47 -5.65 -2.31
C ALA A 61 5.44 -4.29 -2.99
N ALA A 62 4.88 -3.27 -2.33
CA ALA A 62 4.89 -1.88 -2.79
C ALA A 62 4.64 -0.92 -1.62
N VAL A 63 5.11 0.31 -1.76
CA VAL A 63 4.69 1.43 -0.90
C VAL A 63 4.00 2.47 -1.78
N LEU A 64 2.77 2.81 -1.42
CA LEU A 64 1.87 3.67 -2.19
C LEU A 64 1.82 5.06 -1.54
N SER A 65 1.75 6.11 -2.36
CA SER A 65 1.42 7.47 -1.94
C SER A 65 -0.03 7.77 -2.31
N GLY A 66 -0.89 7.92 -1.31
CA GLY A 66 -2.29 8.27 -1.46
C GLY A 66 -2.57 9.72 -1.05
N ARG A 67 -3.36 10.42 -1.84
CA ARG A 67 -3.79 11.81 -1.60
C ARG A 67 -5.25 11.85 -1.18
N ASP A 68 -5.55 12.70 -0.20
CA ASP A 68 -6.93 13.00 0.19
C ASP A 68 -7.78 13.50 -1.02
N PRO A 69 -8.98 12.94 -1.27
CA PRO A 69 -9.85 13.35 -2.38
C PRO A 69 -10.43 14.76 -2.23
N ASP A 70 -10.75 15.20 -1.01
CA ASP A 70 -11.58 16.40 -0.75
C ASP A 70 -10.78 17.70 -0.51
N ALA A 71 -9.47 17.66 -0.78
CA ALA A 71 -8.50 18.76 -0.73
C ALA A 71 -8.08 19.26 0.67
N ASP A 72 -6.80 19.02 1.00
CA ASP A 72 -5.84 19.97 1.60
C ASP A 72 -4.42 19.36 1.64
N GLN A 73 -3.98 18.76 0.51
CA GLN A 73 -2.70 18.03 0.37
C GLN A 73 -2.28 17.17 1.56
N LYS A 74 -3.22 16.45 2.20
CA LYS A 74 -2.86 15.43 3.18
C LYS A 74 -2.52 14.15 2.45
N TRP A 75 -1.26 13.76 2.57
CA TRP A 75 -0.76 12.54 1.97
C TRP A 75 -0.63 11.43 3.01
N ARG A 76 -0.94 10.20 2.59
CA ARG A 76 -0.79 8.98 3.37
C ARG A 76 0.02 7.96 2.60
N ARG A 77 0.84 7.21 3.33
CA ARG A 77 1.61 6.10 2.77
C ARG A 77 0.92 4.81 3.15
N PHE A 78 0.79 3.93 2.19
CA PHE A 78 0.26 2.60 2.39
C PHE A 78 1.32 1.57 2.03
N THR A 79 1.50 0.57 2.87
CA THR A 79 2.41 -0.55 2.61
C THR A 79 1.59 -1.75 2.20
N VAL A 80 1.89 -2.31 1.04
CA VAL A 80 1.33 -3.60 0.61
C VAL A 80 2.35 -4.68 0.98
N THR A 81 2.04 -5.52 1.96
CA THR A 81 2.94 -6.56 2.47
C THR A 81 2.45 -7.94 2.03
N TRP A 82 3.34 -8.72 1.44
CA TRP A 82 3.09 -10.13 1.11
C TRP A 82 3.15 -10.99 2.37
N ARG A 83 2.12 -11.81 2.62
CA ARG A 83 2.00 -12.70 3.79
C ARG A 83 2.09 -14.19 3.47
N GLY A 84 2.30 -14.51 2.20
CA GLY A 84 2.30 -15.89 1.71
C GLY A 84 1.54 -16.02 0.39
N PRO A 85 1.51 -17.22 -0.22
CA PRO A 85 0.96 -17.42 -1.55
C PRO A 85 -0.44 -16.81 -1.73
N GLY A 86 -0.54 -15.77 -2.56
CA GLY A 86 -1.79 -15.06 -2.83
C GLY A 86 -2.37 -14.24 -1.67
N ARG A 87 -1.62 -13.98 -0.58
CA ARG A 87 -2.09 -13.20 0.58
C ARG A 87 -1.32 -11.90 0.72
N TYR A 88 -2.04 -10.79 0.83
CA TYR A 88 -1.47 -9.46 1.04
C TYR A 88 -2.19 -8.70 2.14
N ASP A 89 -1.44 -7.91 2.90
CA ASP A 89 -1.97 -6.95 3.84
C ASP A 89 -1.70 -5.53 3.33
N ILE A 90 -2.66 -4.63 3.53
CA ILE A 90 -2.52 -3.19 3.28
C ILE A 90 -2.55 -2.49 4.63
N GLU A 91 -1.44 -1.87 4.97
CA GLU A 91 -1.24 -1.11 6.20
C GLU A 91 -0.98 0.37 5.85
N VAL A 92 -1.25 1.26 6.79
CA VAL A 92 -1.06 2.70 6.61
C VAL A 92 -0.04 3.23 7.61
N PHE A 93 0.81 4.16 7.18
CA PHE A 93 1.70 4.85 8.07
C PHE A 93 0.93 5.81 8.99
N PRO A 94 1.22 5.81 10.31
CA PRO A 94 0.48 6.61 11.28
C PRO A 94 0.62 8.12 11.04
N THR A 95 1.75 8.55 10.48
CA THR A 95 2.09 9.96 10.29
C THR A 95 1.75 10.42 8.85
N PRO A 96 0.94 11.49 8.69
CA PRO A 96 0.72 12.11 7.38
C PRO A 96 1.97 12.88 6.92
N PHE A 97 2.02 13.29 5.65
CA PHE A 97 3.12 14.07 5.10
C PHE A 97 2.62 15.12 4.10
N ASN A 98 3.42 16.15 3.86
CA ASN A 98 2.97 17.40 3.23
C ASN A 98 2.93 17.39 1.69
N ASN A 99 3.59 16.43 1.03
CA ASN A 99 3.73 16.39 -0.44
C ASN A 99 3.73 14.94 -0.92
N ALA A 100 3.59 14.66 -2.22
CA ALA A 100 3.66 13.32 -2.81
C ALA A 100 4.98 12.53 -2.59
N MET A 101 5.92 13.08 -1.80
CA MET A 101 7.28 12.63 -1.51
C MET A 101 7.50 11.16 -1.83
N ASP A 102 8.49 10.93 -2.69
CA ASP A 102 9.05 9.61 -3.03
C ASP A 102 8.85 8.66 -1.84
N PRO A 103 8.11 7.55 -2.01
CA PRO A 103 7.82 6.66 -0.90
C PRO A 103 9.08 6.07 -0.23
N LEU A 104 10.28 6.31 -0.78
CA LEU A 104 11.60 6.01 -0.21
C LEU A 104 12.38 7.22 0.35
N SER A 105 11.81 8.45 0.38
CA SER A 105 12.52 9.64 0.87
C SER A 105 13.11 9.43 2.28
N PRO A 106 14.36 9.88 2.52
CA PRO A 106 15.17 9.45 3.65
C PRO A 106 14.51 9.81 4.98
N GLY A 107 14.25 8.78 5.80
CA GLY A 107 13.67 8.93 7.14
C GLY A 107 12.77 7.78 7.60
N ILE A 108 12.39 6.85 6.73
CA ILE A 108 11.56 5.70 7.11
C ILE A 108 12.21 4.39 6.64
N PRO A 109 12.75 3.56 7.55
CA PRO A 109 13.32 2.28 7.17
C PRO A 109 12.24 1.36 6.57
N PRO A 110 12.58 0.51 5.58
CA PRO A 110 11.66 -0.44 4.95
C PRO A 110 11.09 -1.51 5.92
N GLY A 111 11.43 -1.44 7.20
CA GLY A 111 10.89 -2.25 8.30
C GLY A 111 10.10 -1.48 9.36
N ALA A 112 9.77 -0.19 9.16
CA ALA A 112 9.13 0.65 10.17
C ALA A 112 7.69 0.24 10.55
N SER A 113 7.05 -0.66 9.82
CA SER A 113 5.80 -1.31 10.26
C SER A 113 6.00 -2.25 11.45
N ARG A 114 7.25 -2.68 11.73
CA ARG A 114 7.61 -3.52 12.88
C ARG A 114 8.52 -2.75 13.85
N ARG A 115 8.01 -1.72 14.51
CA ARG A 115 8.44 -1.26 15.86
C ARG A 115 7.69 0.02 16.24
N ALA A 116 6.48 -0.16 16.76
CA ALA A 116 6.10 0.57 17.96
C ALA A 116 5.91 -0.53 19.03
N ALA A 117 6.97 -0.76 19.79
CA ALA A 117 7.01 -1.58 21.00
C ALA A 117 5.99 -1.00 22.02
N SER A 118 5.43 -1.75 22.97
CA SER A 118 6.03 -2.72 23.89
C SER A 118 4.92 -3.51 24.57
#